data_AF-A0A2N5G171-F1
#
_entry.id   AF-A0A2N5G171-F1
#
_cell.length_a   1.000
_cell.length_b   1.000
_cell.length_c   1.000
_cell.angle_alpha   90.00
_cell.angle_beta   90.00
_cell.angle_gamma   90.00
#
_symmetry.space_group_name_H-M   'P 1'
#
loop_
_entity.id
_entity.type
_entity.pdbx_description
1 polymer ?
#
loop_
_entity_poly.entity_id
_entity_poly.type
_entity_poly.pdbx_seq_one_letter_code
_entity_poly.pdbx_strand_id
1 'polypeptide(L)'
;MEITLFKKSRNRQEHSFKLNDNGNIGIDQSLSEEVLRQIDMIGLQDSDLNYILSLQPYVKENLPAIIEQFYKNLENEKTLTKIINDNSSVERLKNTLSAHIYEMFSGKIDTEFIQQRFVIAHVHVKIGLQPKWYMCAFQDLYLSLCSMIIDTISEKGPCTGAMLAVSKIISLEQQIVLEAYEQEISRIRKESESYKEQLKHQVTEAAGELAAISEQTSAAIQKAAERTEDIRADTKSGSDIAVVAEEKSEEGMNRLIGLGRTLVQAEGKIASISQNMEQLIDSSKQIEQIAAIVTSIADQTNLLALNAAIEAARAGEHGKGFAVVADEVRKLAENTKNAVSEVSGLIGEMETRSGIMAQSIEEAGVNINSSSVQSKAVNEYFSLILESMRQVKEKNLAIVKEMEDLNLVFIDIGEASGQVAASSDMLSGLTLTL
;
A
#
# COMPACT_ATOMS: atom_id res chain seq x y z
N MET A 1 -10.55 29.95 70.66
CA MET A 1 -10.75 31.29 70.07
C MET A 1 -11.79 31.97 70.94
N GLU A 2 -11.37 33.00 71.66
CA GLU A 2 -12.20 33.74 72.63
C GLU A 2 -13.43 34.33 71.94
N ILE A 3 -14.59 34.17 72.57
CA ILE A 3 -15.84 34.82 72.14
C ILE A 3 -15.69 36.30 72.50
N THR A 4 -15.18 37.09 71.57
CA THR A 4 -15.19 38.55 71.64
C THR A 4 -16.61 39.04 71.34
N LEU A 5 -17.42 39.11 72.40
CA LEU A 5 -18.66 39.90 72.42
C LEU A 5 -18.30 41.36 72.15
N PHE A 6 -18.48 41.80 70.90
CA PHE A 6 -18.40 43.19 70.51
C PHE A 6 -19.49 44.00 71.24
N LYS A 7 -19.13 44.60 72.38
CA LYS A 7 -19.85 45.77 72.91
C LYS A 7 -19.56 46.96 71.99
N LYS A 8 -20.36 47.11 70.93
CA LYS A 8 -20.53 48.40 70.26
C LYS A 8 -21.94 48.87 70.57
N SER A 9 -22.03 49.84 71.49
CA SER A 9 -23.26 50.58 71.80
C SER A 9 -23.75 51.26 70.53
N ARG A 10 -24.67 50.60 69.82
CA ARG A 10 -25.52 51.22 68.81
C ARG A 10 -26.82 51.61 69.51
N ASN A 11 -27.18 52.87 69.37
CA ASN A 11 -28.39 53.48 69.91
C ASN A 11 -29.61 52.64 69.48
N ARG A 12 -30.18 51.82 70.38
CA ARG A 12 -31.44 51.09 70.11
C ARG A 12 -32.55 52.13 70.02
N GLN A 13 -32.93 52.52 68.81
CA GLN A 13 -34.22 53.19 68.61
C GLN A 13 -35.31 52.14 68.92
N GLU A 14 -36.11 52.40 69.95
CA GLU A 14 -37.32 51.62 70.27
C GLU A 14 -38.37 51.83 69.18
N HIS A 15 -38.22 51.14 68.05
CA HIS A 15 -39.30 50.93 67.10
C HIS A 15 -39.84 49.51 67.29
N SER A 16 -41.11 49.39 67.69
CA SER A 16 -41.80 48.10 67.74
C SER A 16 -41.83 47.51 66.32
N PHE A 17 -41.26 46.32 66.13
CA PHE A 17 -41.38 45.60 64.86
C PHE A 17 -42.87 45.34 64.58
N LYS A 18 -43.36 45.75 63.41
CA LYS A 18 -44.76 45.55 63.01
C LYS A 18 -44.82 44.65 61.79
N LEU A 19 -45.74 43.69 61.84
CA LEU A 19 -46.10 42.89 60.68
C LEU A 19 -46.77 43.77 59.62
N ASN A 20 -46.57 43.41 58.37
CA ASN A 20 -47.13 44.15 57.25
C ASN A 20 -48.59 43.73 57.04
N ASP A 21 -49.53 44.59 57.42
CA ASP A 21 -50.96 44.32 57.31
C ASP A 21 -51.53 44.56 55.88
N ASN A 22 -50.73 45.13 54.96
CA ASN A 22 -51.18 45.59 53.63
C ASN A 22 -50.34 45.04 52.46
N GLY A 23 -49.50 44.04 52.71
CA GLY A 23 -48.63 43.44 51.70
C GLY A 23 -49.35 42.39 50.84
N ASN A 24 -49.02 42.33 49.54
CA ASN A 24 -49.45 41.24 48.67
C ASN A 24 -48.52 40.04 48.91
N ILE A 25 -48.91 39.17 49.84
CA ILE A 25 -48.21 37.93 50.21
C ILE A 25 -48.96 36.71 49.68
N GLY A 26 -48.23 35.64 49.38
CA GLY A 26 -48.88 34.37 49.07
C GLY A 26 -48.00 33.36 48.32
N ILE A 27 -48.43 32.11 48.41
CA ILE A 27 -47.90 30.99 47.62
C ILE A 27 -48.85 30.74 46.45
N ASP A 28 -48.34 30.88 45.23
CA ASP A 28 -49.08 30.63 44.01
C ASP A 28 -49.43 29.13 43.89
N GLN A 29 -50.73 28.83 43.80
CA GLN A 29 -51.23 27.46 43.69
C GLN A 29 -51.05 26.86 42.29
N SER A 30 -50.58 27.65 41.31
CA SER A 30 -50.24 27.18 39.97
C SER A 30 -48.83 26.57 39.85
N LEU A 31 -48.05 26.58 40.94
CA LEU A 31 -46.75 25.93 41.02
C LEU A 31 -46.86 24.40 40.81
N SER A 32 -45.73 23.78 40.43
CA SER A 32 -45.68 22.32 40.26
C SER A 32 -46.06 21.59 41.55
N GLU A 33 -46.70 20.41 41.42
CA GLU A 33 -47.09 19.59 42.58
C GLU A 33 -45.91 19.27 43.51
N GLU A 34 -44.72 19.08 42.94
CA GLU A 34 -43.51 18.76 43.70
C GLU A 34 -43.06 19.95 44.57
N VAL A 35 -43.00 21.15 44.00
CA VAL A 35 -42.68 22.38 44.74
C VAL A 35 -43.73 22.66 45.82
N LEU A 36 -45.02 22.47 45.53
CA LEU A 36 -46.08 22.64 46.52
C LEU A 36 -45.93 21.65 47.70
N ARG A 37 -45.56 20.39 47.42
CA ARG A 37 -45.26 19.40 48.47
C ARG A 37 -44.02 19.77 49.28
N GLN A 38 -42.95 20.27 48.64
CA GLN A 38 -41.76 20.76 49.34
C GLN A 38 -42.12 21.89 50.31
N ILE A 39 -42.90 22.87 49.86
CA ILE A 39 -43.40 24.01 50.65
C ILE A 39 -44.25 23.53 51.85
N ASP A 40 -45.16 22.58 51.63
CA ASP A 40 -45.98 21.99 52.69
C ASP A 40 -45.13 21.24 53.72
N MET A 41 -44.16 20.44 53.26
CA MET A 41 -43.27 19.65 54.13
C MET A 41 -42.38 20.51 55.04
N ILE A 42 -41.91 21.67 54.56
CA ILE A 42 -41.17 22.62 55.40
C ILE A 42 -42.08 23.53 56.23
N GLY A 43 -43.40 23.40 56.06
CA GLY A 43 -44.42 24.17 56.77
C GLY A 43 -44.36 25.67 56.47
N LEU A 44 -43.99 26.06 55.25
CA LEU A 44 -43.94 27.46 54.84
C LEU A 44 -45.35 27.94 54.49
N GLN A 45 -45.86 28.89 55.27
CA GLN A 45 -47.22 29.40 55.17
C GLN A 45 -47.25 30.90 54.85
N ASP A 46 -48.40 31.43 54.47
CA ASP A 46 -48.60 32.87 54.26
C ASP A 46 -48.21 33.71 55.50
N SER A 47 -48.38 33.15 56.71
CA SER A 47 -47.96 33.78 57.96
C SER A 47 -46.43 33.97 58.02
N ASP A 48 -45.65 33.01 57.53
CA ASP A 48 -44.20 33.13 57.39
C ASP A 48 -43.84 34.16 56.30
N LEU A 49 -44.56 34.15 55.17
CA LEU A 49 -44.33 35.12 54.09
C LEU A 49 -44.61 36.57 54.53
N ASN A 50 -45.53 36.78 55.48
CA ASN A 50 -45.71 38.09 56.10
C ASN A 50 -44.47 38.52 56.90
N TYR A 51 -43.86 37.62 57.67
CA TYR A 51 -42.57 37.90 58.33
C TYR A 51 -41.47 38.21 57.30
N ILE A 52 -41.37 37.41 56.23
CA ILE A 52 -40.42 37.62 55.14
C ILE A 52 -40.60 39.02 54.52
N LEU A 53 -41.82 39.40 54.12
CA LEU A 53 -42.07 40.73 53.55
C LEU A 53 -41.79 41.86 54.56
N SER A 54 -42.13 41.66 55.83
CA SER A 54 -41.91 42.65 56.90
C SER A 54 -40.43 42.87 57.21
N LEU A 55 -39.58 41.87 56.94
CA LEU A 55 -38.12 41.97 57.09
C LEU A 55 -37.45 42.69 55.92
N GLN A 56 -38.11 42.82 54.76
CA GLN A 56 -37.49 43.33 53.53
C GLN A 56 -36.83 44.72 53.68
N PRO A 57 -37.42 45.73 54.37
CA PRO A 57 -36.77 47.03 54.57
C PRO A 57 -35.49 46.94 55.40
N TYR A 58 -35.48 46.09 56.43
CA TYR A 58 -34.34 45.87 57.30
C TYR A 58 -33.24 45.07 56.60
N VAL A 59 -33.62 44.09 55.77
CA VAL A 59 -32.70 43.40 54.87
C VAL A 59 -32.05 44.41 53.94
N LYS A 60 -32.83 45.27 53.28
CA LYS A 60 -32.31 46.30 52.37
C LYS A 60 -31.28 47.23 53.03
N GLU A 61 -31.53 47.65 54.27
CA GLU A 61 -30.58 48.48 55.03
C GLU A 61 -29.28 47.74 55.37
N ASN A 62 -29.38 46.43 55.66
CA ASN A 62 -28.24 45.61 56.08
C ASN A 62 -27.55 44.83 54.94
N LEU A 63 -28.09 44.85 53.71
CA LEU A 63 -27.55 44.15 52.53
C LEU A 63 -26.05 44.38 52.30
N PRO A 64 -25.51 45.62 52.37
CA PRO A 64 -24.08 45.83 52.16
C PRO A 64 -23.20 45.05 53.15
N ALA A 65 -23.60 44.96 54.42
CA ALA A 65 -22.86 44.24 55.44
C ALA A 65 -22.99 42.72 55.28
N ILE A 66 -24.20 42.22 54.99
CA ILE A 66 -24.47 40.79 54.74
C ILE A 66 -23.63 40.29 53.57
N ILE A 67 -23.57 41.06 52.48
CA ILE A 67 -22.85 40.67 51.27
C ILE A 67 -21.34 40.76 51.45
N GLU A 68 -20.85 41.78 52.15
CA GLU A 68 -19.43 41.86 52.48
C GLU A 68 -18.98 40.63 53.28
N GLN A 69 -19.78 40.24 54.29
CA GLN A 69 -19.53 39.06 55.09
C GLN A 69 -19.60 37.77 54.26
N PHE A 70 -20.58 37.65 53.36
CA PHE A 70 -20.74 36.51 52.45
C PHE A 70 -19.47 36.28 51.61
N TYR A 71 -19.00 37.30 50.88
CA TYR A 71 -17.82 37.15 50.04
C TYR A 71 -16.54 36.94 50.86
N LYS A 72 -16.42 37.61 52.02
CA LYS A 72 -15.34 37.37 52.96
C LYS A 72 -15.31 35.92 53.44
N ASN A 73 -16.46 35.29 53.66
CA ASN A 73 -16.52 33.88 54.03
C ASN A 73 -16.05 32.97 52.88
N LEU A 74 -16.36 33.31 51.62
CA LEU A 74 -15.92 32.53 50.46
C LEU A 74 -14.40 32.57 50.23
N GLU A 75 -13.70 33.63 50.68
CA GLU A 75 -12.23 33.73 50.62
C GLU A 75 -11.51 32.64 51.43
N ASN A 76 -12.21 31.99 52.38
CA ASN A 76 -11.66 30.88 53.15
C ASN A 76 -11.40 29.63 52.30
N GLU A 77 -12.01 29.51 51.11
CA GLU A 77 -11.81 28.40 50.19
C GLU A 77 -11.29 28.90 48.83
N LYS A 78 -9.99 28.66 48.59
CA LYS A 78 -9.27 29.16 47.40
C LYS A 78 -9.92 28.73 46.09
N THR A 79 -10.53 27.54 46.04
CA THR A 79 -11.19 27.06 44.83
C THR A 79 -12.43 27.90 44.46
N LEU A 80 -13.16 28.43 45.45
CA LEU A 80 -14.30 29.31 45.21
C LEU A 80 -13.86 30.68 44.69
N THR A 81 -12.79 31.24 45.25
CA THR A 81 -12.19 32.49 44.73
C THR A 81 -11.76 32.33 43.27
N LYS A 82 -11.18 31.18 42.91
CA LYS A 82 -10.82 30.87 41.54
C LYS A 82 -12.06 30.81 40.63
N ILE A 83 -13.09 30.04 41.01
CA ILE A 83 -14.34 29.94 40.23
C ILE A 83 -14.95 31.32 39.99
N ILE A 84 -14.97 32.18 41.02
CA ILE A 84 -15.48 33.55 40.91
C ILE A 84 -14.67 34.34 39.88
N ASN A 85 -13.34 34.35 39.97
CA ASN A 85 -12.48 35.13 39.08
C ASN A 85 -12.48 34.62 37.63
N ASP A 86 -12.63 33.31 37.44
CA ASP A 86 -12.66 32.69 36.11
C ASP A 86 -13.97 33.03 35.36
N ASN A 87 -15.07 33.30 36.08
CA ASN A 87 -16.40 33.51 35.48
C ASN A 87 -16.95 34.94 35.67
N SER A 88 -16.41 35.72 36.61
CA SER A 88 -16.95 37.01 37.04
C SER A 88 -15.95 37.82 37.87
N SER A 89 -16.46 38.84 38.57
CA SER A 89 -15.75 39.55 39.64
C SER A 89 -16.64 39.64 40.88
N VAL A 90 -16.02 39.75 42.05
CA VAL A 90 -16.73 39.94 43.32
C VAL A 90 -17.65 41.17 43.23
N GLU A 91 -17.17 42.30 42.71
CA GLU A 91 -17.97 43.54 42.57
C GLU A 91 -19.25 43.32 41.75
N ARG A 92 -19.16 42.60 40.62
CA ARG A 92 -20.32 42.32 39.78
C ARG A 92 -21.29 41.36 40.47
N LEU A 93 -20.76 40.32 41.12
CA LEU A 93 -21.59 39.32 41.81
C LEU A 93 -22.25 39.88 43.07
N LYS A 94 -21.63 40.84 43.76
CA LYS A 94 -22.25 41.58 44.88
C LYS A 94 -23.57 42.22 44.46
N ASN A 95 -23.64 42.79 43.25
CA ASN A 95 -24.88 43.39 42.73
C ASN A 95 -25.96 42.34 42.46
N THR A 96 -25.61 41.23 41.81
CA THR A 96 -26.60 40.17 41.49
C THR A 96 -27.07 39.44 42.75
N LEU A 97 -26.18 39.20 43.72
CA LEU A 97 -26.54 38.62 45.01
C LEU A 97 -27.39 39.59 45.85
N SER A 98 -27.14 40.91 45.77
CA SER A 98 -28.00 41.91 46.41
C SER A 98 -29.44 41.82 45.92
N ALA A 99 -29.62 41.74 44.60
CA ALA A 99 -30.95 41.62 44.00
C ALA A 99 -31.62 40.30 44.43
N HIS A 100 -30.90 39.19 44.32
CA HIS A 100 -31.42 37.87 44.70
C HIS A 100 -31.83 37.79 46.17
N ILE A 101 -31.00 38.27 47.10
CA ILE A 101 -31.35 38.30 48.53
C ILE A 101 -32.55 39.23 48.74
N TYR A 102 -32.60 40.40 48.11
CA TYR A 102 -33.75 41.31 48.25
C TYR A 102 -35.07 40.70 47.76
N GLU A 103 -35.02 39.99 46.63
CA GLU A 103 -36.15 39.27 46.01
C GLU A 103 -36.61 38.08 46.86
N MET A 104 -35.70 37.42 47.58
CA MET A 104 -36.05 36.38 48.56
C MET A 104 -36.99 36.91 49.66
N PHE A 105 -36.96 38.23 49.93
CA PHE A 105 -37.84 38.88 50.89
C PHE A 105 -39.07 39.56 50.27
N SER A 106 -39.51 39.14 49.07
CA SER A 106 -40.69 39.70 48.37
C SER A 106 -42.03 39.34 49.01
N GLY A 107 -42.07 38.30 49.86
CA GLY A 107 -43.31 37.75 50.43
C GLY A 107 -44.16 36.95 49.43
N LYS A 108 -43.66 36.67 48.23
CA LYS A 108 -44.36 35.91 47.19
C LYS A 108 -43.53 34.75 46.69
N ILE A 109 -44.17 33.59 46.54
CA ILE A 109 -43.59 32.42 45.90
C ILE A 109 -44.49 32.07 44.72
N ASP A 110 -44.06 32.47 43.53
CA ASP A 110 -44.74 32.24 42.26
C ASP A 110 -43.83 31.53 41.24
N THR A 111 -44.35 31.26 40.05
CA THR A 111 -43.59 30.56 39.00
C THR A 111 -42.32 31.32 38.61
N GLU A 112 -42.38 32.66 38.58
CA GLU A 112 -41.21 33.49 38.28
C GLU A 112 -40.16 33.36 39.39
N PHE A 113 -40.59 33.37 40.65
CA PHE A 113 -39.74 33.11 41.80
C PHE A 113 -38.98 31.81 41.58
N ILE A 114 -39.68 30.68 41.39
CA ILE A 114 -39.04 29.36 41.23
C ILE A 114 -38.12 29.30 40.00
N GLN A 115 -38.55 29.83 38.86
CA GLN A 115 -37.78 29.79 37.62
C GLN A 115 -36.45 30.53 37.75
N GLN A 116 -36.43 31.69 38.40
CA GLN A 116 -35.19 32.44 38.64
C GLN A 116 -34.18 31.61 39.45
N ARG A 117 -34.63 30.87 40.48
CA ARG A 117 -33.77 30.01 41.30
C ARG A 117 -33.23 28.84 40.51
N PHE A 118 -34.05 28.25 39.65
CA PHE A 118 -33.62 27.18 38.77
C PHE A 118 -32.53 27.65 37.78
N VAL A 119 -32.67 28.85 37.21
CA VAL A 119 -31.64 29.46 36.35
C VAL A 119 -30.35 29.69 37.13
N ILE A 120 -30.43 30.24 38.34
CA ILE A 120 -29.27 30.45 39.22
C ILE A 120 -28.59 29.10 39.52
N ALA A 121 -29.36 28.07 39.87
CA ALA A 121 -28.84 26.75 40.14
C ALA A 121 -28.08 26.18 38.93
N HIS A 122 -28.68 26.24 37.73
CA HIS A 122 -28.06 25.76 36.51
C HIS A 122 -26.73 26.47 36.18
N VAL A 123 -26.64 27.78 36.42
CA VAL A 123 -25.37 28.53 36.27
C VAL A 123 -24.30 27.99 37.23
N HIS A 124 -24.67 27.72 38.49
CA HIS A 124 -23.74 27.18 39.47
C HIS A 124 -23.25 25.76 39.13
N VAL A 125 -24.13 24.91 38.58
CA VAL A 125 -23.71 23.60 38.05
C VAL A 125 -22.71 23.77 36.91
N LYS A 126 -23.00 24.66 35.96
CA LYS A 126 -22.20 24.89 34.76
C LYS A 126 -20.78 25.40 35.07
N ILE A 127 -20.64 26.27 36.08
CA ILE A 127 -19.32 26.76 36.52
C ILE A 127 -18.56 25.77 37.42
N GLY A 128 -19.13 24.59 37.69
CA GLY A 128 -18.49 23.54 38.47
C GLY A 128 -18.49 23.81 39.98
N LEU A 129 -19.38 24.66 40.49
CA LEU A 129 -19.52 24.84 41.92
C LEU A 129 -20.05 23.55 42.55
N GLN A 130 -19.37 23.01 43.57
CA GLN A 130 -19.83 21.80 44.24
C GLN A 130 -20.99 22.11 45.21
N PRO A 131 -22.04 21.27 45.28
CA PRO A 131 -23.21 21.52 46.13
C PRO A 131 -22.87 21.82 47.59
N LYS A 132 -21.86 21.14 48.16
CA LYS A 132 -21.42 21.36 49.54
C LYS A 132 -20.99 22.81 49.80
N TRP A 133 -20.35 23.47 48.84
CA TRP A 133 -19.89 24.85 48.99
C TRP A 133 -21.04 25.84 48.87
N TYR A 134 -22.02 25.53 48.01
CA TYR A 134 -23.28 26.26 47.95
C TYR A 134 -24.01 26.21 49.30
N MET A 135 -24.08 25.03 49.94
CA MET A 135 -24.67 24.87 51.28
C MET A 135 -23.93 25.69 52.35
N CYS A 136 -22.59 25.69 52.34
CA CYS A 136 -21.80 26.52 53.26
C CYS A 136 -22.07 28.02 53.08
N ALA A 137 -22.26 28.48 51.84
CA ALA A 137 -22.54 29.88 51.54
C ALA A 137 -23.90 30.32 52.11
N PHE A 138 -24.93 29.48 51.98
CA PHE A 138 -26.25 29.75 52.57
C PHE A 138 -26.27 29.68 54.10
N GLN A 139 -25.40 28.88 54.72
CA GLN A 139 -25.24 28.87 56.17
C GLN A 139 -24.70 30.22 56.69
N ASP A 140 -23.73 30.83 56.01
CA ASP A 140 -23.21 32.16 56.38
C ASP A 140 -24.26 33.26 56.15
N LEU A 141 -25.01 33.19 55.05
CA LEU A 141 -26.15 34.07 54.79
C LEU A 141 -27.21 33.96 55.89
N TYR A 142 -27.58 32.73 56.28
CA TYR A 142 -28.55 32.48 57.34
C TYR A 142 -28.11 33.08 58.67
N LEU A 143 -26.84 32.87 59.08
CA LEU A 143 -26.31 33.44 60.33
C LEU A 143 -26.31 34.97 60.30
N SER A 144 -25.95 35.56 59.16
CA SER A 144 -25.97 37.03 58.97
C SER A 144 -27.39 37.59 59.09
N LEU A 145 -28.39 36.90 58.53
CA LEU A 145 -29.80 37.26 58.65
C LEU A 145 -30.32 37.08 60.08
N CYS A 146 -29.95 36.00 60.77
CA CYS A 146 -30.29 35.82 62.19
C CYS A 146 -29.73 36.93 63.07
N SER A 147 -28.46 37.32 62.87
CA SER A 147 -27.86 38.44 63.61
C SER A 147 -28.64 39.74 63.37
N MET A 148 -28.99 40.02 62.11
CA MET A 148 -29.81 41.19 61.76
C MET A 148 -31.18 41.16 62.43
N ILE A 149 -31.86 40.01 62.44
CA ILE A 149 -33.18 39.86 63.09
C ILE A 149 -33.08 40.10 64.60
N ILE A 150 -32.06 39.54 65.27
CA ILE A 150 -31.83 39.69 66.72
C ILE A 150 -31.55 41.15 67.09
N ASP A 151 -30.80 41.86 66.24
CA ASP A 151 -30.49 43.28 66.46
C ASP A 151 -31.70 44.19 66.20
N THR A 152 -32.61 43.78 65.31
CA THR A 152 -33.78 44.56 64.87
C THR A 152 -35.00 44.33 65.76
N ILE A 153 -35.30 43.08 66.14
CA ILE A 153 -36.54 42.70 66.81
C ILE A 153 -36.27 42.37 68.27
N SER A 154 -36.69 43.27 69.18
CA SER A 154 -36.50 43.08 70.63
C SER A 154 -37.51 42.13 71.27
N GLU A 155 -38.68 41.95 70.65
CA GLU A 155 -39.74 41.08 71.17
C GLU A 155 -39.52 39.61 70.81
N LYS A 156 -39.53 38.73 71.83
CA LYS A 156 -39.22 37.30 71.67
C LYS A 156 -40.11 36.58 70.65
N GLY A 157 -41.41 36.85 70.66
CA GLY A 157 -42.38 36.20 69.77
C GLY A 157 -42.10 36.52 68.30
N PRO A 158 -42.19 37.80 67.88
CA PRO A 158 -41.89 38.22 66.52
C PRO A 158 -40.46 37.87 66.07
N CYS A 159 -39.46 37.96 66.96
CA CYS A 159 -38.08 37.57 66.64
C CYS A 159 -38.00 36.07 66.29
N THR A 160 -38.67 35.22 67.07
CA THR A 160 -38.69 33.77 66.81
C THR A 160 -39.43 33.46 65.50
N GLY A 161 -40.58 34.10 65.25
CA GLY A 161 -41.33 33.93 64.01
C GLY A 161 -40.53 34.33 62.77
N ALA A 162 -39.85 35.48 62.82
CA ALA A 162 -38.95 35.94 61.77
C ALA A 162 -37.80 34.96 61.48
N MET A 163 -37.15 34.43 62.52
CA MET A 163 -36.08 33.45 62.35
C MET A 163 -36.56 32.14 61.73
N LEU A 164 -37.73 31.64 62.15
CA LEU A 164 -38.34 30.43 61.58
C LEU A 164 -38.73 30.64 60.11
N ALA A 165 -39.35 31.77 59.78
CA ALA A 165 -39.70 32.11 58.41
C ALA A 165 -38.46 32.17 57.49
N VAL A 166 -37.38 32.82 57.96
CA VAL A 166 -36.10 32.89 57.22
C VAL A 166 -35.46 31.51 57.07
N SER A 167 -35.52 30.65 58.10
CA SER A 167 -35.02 29.28 57.99
C SER A 167 -35.76 28.48 56.92
N LYS A 168 -37.09 28.66 56.79
CA LYS A 168 -37.91 27.95 55.80
C LYS A 168 -37.63 28.43 54.38
N ILE A 169 -37.57 29.75 54.13
CA ILE A 169 -37.29 30.26 52.78
C ILE A 169 -35.89 29.87 52.30
N ILE A 170 -34.89 29.87 53.19
CA ILE A 170 -33.53 29.39 52.86
C ILE A 170 -33.53 27.89 52.57
N SER A 171 -34.29 27.09 53.32
CA SER A 171 -34.44 25.67 53.04
C SER A 171 -35.04 25.42 51.66
N LEU A 172 -36.05 26.19 51.27
CA LEU A 172 -36.68 26.07 49.94
C LEU A 172 -35.68 26.41 48.81
N GLU A 173 -34.92 27.50 48.96
CA GLU A 173 -33.85 27.90 48.04
C GLU A 173 -32.82 26.78 47.85
N GLN A 174 -32.37 26.17 48.95
CA GLN A 174 -31.41 25.06 48.90
C GLN A 174 -31.97 23.82 48.20
N GLN A 175 -33.25 23.48 48.40
CA GLN A 175 -33.90 22.32 47.78
C GLN A 175 -33.99 22.46 46.26
N ILE A 176 -34.46 23.60 45.76
CA ILE A 176 -34.58 23.87 44.31
C ILE A 176 -33.21 23.75 43.63
N VAL A 177 -32.17 24.24 44.28
CA VAL A 177 -30.81 24.19 43.73
C VAL A 177 -30.28 22.77 43.69
N LEU A 178 -30.44 21.99 44.77
CA LEU A 178 -30.01 20.59 44.83
C LEU A 178 -30.68 19.73 43.75
N GLU A 179 -31.96 19.96 43.49
CA GLU A 179 -32.69 19.27 42.44
C GLU A 179 -32.08 19.52 41.05
N ALA A 180 -31.76 20.79 40.73
CA ALA A 180 -31.10 21.13 39.47
C ALA A 180 -29.70 20.49 39.35
N TYR A 181 -28.95 20.39 40.45
CA TYR A 181 -27.68 19.66 40.49
C TYR A 181 -27.86 18.17 40.19
N GLU A 182 -28.86 17.52 40.77
CA GLU A 182 -29.14 16.10 40.57
C GLU A 182 -29.55 15.79 39.13
N GLN A 183 -30.43 16.61 38.55
CA GLN A 183 -30.89 16.47 37.17
C GLN A 183 -29.72 16.53 36.17
N GLU A 184 -28.83 17.51 36.31
CA GLU A 184 -27.70 17.68 35.39
C GLU A 184 -26.66 16.56 35.53
N ILE A 185 -26.36 16.12 36.77
CA ILE A 185 -25.46 14.99 37.00
C ILE A 185 -26.04 13.70 36.39
N SER A 186 -27.34 13.47 36.54
CA SER A 186 -28.03 12.31 35.95
C SER A 186 -27.96 12.32 34.42
N ARG A 187 -28.15 13.49 33.81
CA ARG A 187 -28.00 13.68 32.36
C ARG A 187 -26.59 13.33 31.87
N ILE A 188 -25.56 13.90 32.49
CA ILE A 188 -24.16 13.64 32.12
C ILE A 188 -23.82 12.15 32.27
N ARG A 189 -24.31 11.49 33.32
CA ARG A 189 -24.13 10.04 33.50
C ARG A 189 -24.73 9.24 32.36
N LYS A 190 -25.97 9.52 31.96
CA LYS A 190 -26.65 8.84 30.84
C LYS A 190 -25.91 9.06 29.52
N GLU A 191 -25.48 10.29 29.23
CA GLU A 191 -24.71 10.60 28.03
C GLU A 191 -23.37 9.84 28.02
N SER A 192 -22.68 9.79 29.16
CA SER A 192 -21.42 9.03 29.31
C SER A 192 -21.61 7.52 29.12
N GLU A 193 -22.70 6.95 29.63
CA GLU A 193 -23.01 5.52 29.49
C GLU A 193 -23.37 5.15 28.05
N SER A 194 -24.18 5.97 27.37
CA SER A 194 -24.47 5.78 25.94
C SER A 194 -23.21 5.89 25.08
N TYR A 195 -22.30 6.81 25.40
CA TYR A 195 -21.04 6.96 24.67
C TYR A 195 -20.13 5.74 24.85
N LYS A 196 -20.07 5.18 26.07
CA LYS A 196 -19.30 3.96 26.35
C LYS A 196 -19.81 2.76 25.55
N GLU A 197 -21.12 2.56 25.47
CA GLU A 197 -21.71 1.47 24.69
C GLU A 197 -21.44 1.61 23.18
N GLN A 198 -21.54 2.82 22.64
CA GLN A 198 -21.19 3.07 21.24
C GLN A 198 -19.72 2.76 20.95
N LEU A 199 -18.82 3.20 21.83
CA LEU A 199 -17.39 2.93 21.69
C LEU A 199 -17.10 1.42 21.78
N LYS A 200 -17.76 0.71 22.69
CA LYS A 200 -17.65 -0.74 22.86
C LYS A 200 -18.05 -1.49 21.58
N HIS A 201 -19.16 -1.09 20.96
CA HIS A 201 -19.59 -1.67 19.68
C HIS A 201 -18.57 -1.42 18.57
N GLN A 202 -18.11 -0.18 18.40
CA GLN A 202 -17.12 0.18 17.37
C GLN A 202 -15.81 -0.59 17.53
N VAL A 203 -15.32 -0.74 18.76
CA VAL A 203 -14.09 -1.51 19.03
C VAL A 203 -14.27 -2.99 18.73
N THR A 204 -15.43 -3.56 19.06
CA THR A 204 -15.72 -4.98 18.79
C THR A 204 -15.83 -5.27 17.29
N GLU A 205 -16.48 -4.38 16.55
CA GLU A 205 -16.58 -4.46 15.08
C GLU A 205 -15.20 -4.34 14.42
N ALA A 206 -14.41 -3.34 14.81
CA ALA A 206 -13.05 -3.16 14.30
C ALA A 206 -12.13 -4.34 14.64
N ALA A 207 -12.28 -4.95 15.82
CA ALA A 207 -11.57 -6.18 16.15
C ALA A 207 -11.98 -7.32 15.21
N GLY A 208 -13.28 -7.56 15.02
CA GLY A 208 -13.77 -8.59 14.08
C GLY A 208 -13.21 -8.43 12.66
N GLU A 209 -13.16 -7.21 12.15
CA GLU A 209 -12.57 -6.90 10.84
C GLU A 209 -11.05 -7.19 10.81
N LEU A 210 -10.31 -6.80 11.85
CA LEU A 210 -8.87 -7.06 11.95
C LEU A 210 -8.55 -8.57 11.99
N ALA A 211 -9.35 -9.37 12.72
CA ALA A 211 -9.21 -10.82 12.73
C ALA A 211 -9.43 -11.41 11.33
N ALA A 212 -10.50 -11.01 10.64
CA ALA A 212 -10.80 -11.50 9.29
C ALA A 212 -9.69 -11.13 8.28
N ILE A 213 -9.18 -9.90 8.34
CA ILE A 213 -8.06 -9.45 7.49
C ILE A 213 -6.80 -10.27 7.78
N SER A 214 -6.53 -10.58 9.05
CA SER A 214 -5.37 -11.39 9.42
C SER A 214 -5.48 -12.84 8.89
N GLU A 215 -6.65 -13.47 8.98
CA GLU A 215 -6.87 -14.80 8.40
C GLU A 215 -6.69 -14.80 6.88
N GLN A 216 -7.26 -13.80 6.19
CA GLN A 216 -7.10 -13.65 4.74
C GLN A 216 -5.65 -13.43 4.33
N THR A 217 -4.93 -12.60 5.09
CA THR A 217 -3.50 -12.31 4.88
C THR A 217 -2.68 -13.59 5.04
N SER A 218 -2.93 -14.36 6.10
CA SER A 218 -2.25 -15.64 6.34
C SER A 218 -2.47 -16.64 5.20
N ALA A 219 -3.71 -16.77 4.73
CA ALA A 219 -4.03 -17.65 3.60
C ALA A 219 -3.38 -17.19 2.28
N ALA A 220 -3.28 -15.87 2.05
CA ALA A 220 -2.61 -15.31 0.89
C ALA A 220 -1.09 -15.58 0.92
N ILE A 221 -0.46 -15.44 2.08
CA ILE A 221 0.96 -15.74 2.28
C ILE A 221 1.25 -17.20 2.00
N GLN A 222 0.42 -18.12 2.50
CA GLN A 222 0.62 -19.56 2.25
C GLN A 222 0.59 -19.89 0.75
N LYS A 223 -0.40 -19.35 0.02
CA LYS A 223 -0.46 -19.52 -1.44
C LYS A 223 0.73 -18.88 -2.15
N ALA A 224 1.18 -17.73 -1.68
CA ALA A 224 2.33 -17.05 -2.28
C ALA A 224 3.62 -17.86 -2.04
N ALA A 225 3.81 -18.45 -0.86
CA ALA A 225 4.92 -19.33 -0.55
C ALA A 225 4.94 -20.60 -1.42
N GLU A 226 3.78 -21.23 -1.64
CA GLU A 226 3.64 -22.37 -2.57
C GLU A 226 4.07 -21.98 -4.00
N ARG A 227 3.60 -20.82 -4.48
CA ARG A 227 3.96 -20.30 -5.81
C ARG A 227 5.45 -19.98 -5.95
N THR A 228 6.07 -19.48 -4.89
CA THR A 228 7.52 -19.23 -4.86
C THR A 228 8.32 -20.52 -5.02
N GLU A 229 7.86 -21.62 -4.41
CA GLU A 229 8.50 -22.92 -4.58
C GLU A 229 8.32 -23.47 -6.01
N ASP A 230 7.14 -23.30 -6.61
CA ASP A 230 6.91 -23.63 -8.02
C ASP A 230 7.88 -22.87 -8.94
N ILE A 231 8.02 -21.55 -8.75
CA ILE A 231 8.93 -20.71 -9.54
C ILE A 231 10.38 -21.16 -9.34
N ARG A 232 10.77 -21.54 -8.11
CA ARG A 232 12.11 -22.05 -7.82
C ARG A 232 12.39 -23.35 -8.58
N ALA A 233 11.41 -24.26 -8.62
CA ALA A 233 11.50 -25.51 -9.37
C ALA A 233 11.62 -25.27 -10.88
N ASP A 234 10.78 -24.38 -11.44
CA ASP A 234 10.81 -24.01 -12.86
C ASP A 234 12.13 -23.34 -13.25
N THR A 235 12.65 -22.46 -12.39
CA THR A 235 13.94 -21.78 -12.59
C THR A 235 15.10 -22.77 -12.61
N LYS A 236 15.06 -23.77 -11.73
CA LYS A 236 16.04 -24.87 -11.73
C LYS A 236 15.97 -25.68 -13.01
N SER A 237 14.77 -26.10 -13.42
CA SER A 237 14.55 -26.79 -14.69
C SER A 237 15.06 -25.98 -15.90
N GLY A 238 14.79 -24.67 -15.92
CA GLY A 238 15.31 -23.75 -16.94
C GLY A 238 16.83 -23.68 -16.94
N SER A 239 17.48 -23.77 -15.77
CA SER A 239 18.94 -23.81 -15.69
C SER A 239 19.51 -25.12 -16.24
N ASP A 240 18.88 -26.26 -15.95
CA ASP A 240 19.27 -27.56 -16.49
C ASP A 240 19.15 -27.59 -18.03
N ILE A 241 18.06 -27.02 -18.57
CA ILE A 241 17.88 -26.86 -20.02
C ILE A 241 19.00 -26.01 -20.64
N ALA A 242 19.38 -24.90 -19.98
CA ALA A 242 20.45 -24.05 -20.45
C ALA A 242 21.79 -24.79 -20.51
N VAL A 243 22.10 -25.63 -19.50
CA VAL A 243 23.31 -26.47 -19.49
C VAL A 243 23.31 -27.46 -20.65
N VAL A 244 22.20 -28.16 -20.89
CA VAL A 244 22.10 -29.13 -22.01
C VAL A 244 22.23 -28.41 -23.36
N ALA A 245 21.65 -27.23 -23.51
CA ALA A 245 21.79 -26.42 -24.72
C ALA A 245 23.23 -25.92 -24.93
N GLU A 246 23.95 -25.60 -23.85
CA GLU A 246 25.37 -25.23 -23.86
C GLU A 246 26.20 -26.40 -24.41
N GLU A 247 26.07 -27.59 -23.81
CA GLU A 247 26.77 -28.82 -24.25
C GLU A 247 26.48 -29.16 -25.72
N LYS A 248 25.22 -29.08 -26.14
CA LYS A 248 24.82 -29.39 -27.53
C LYS A 248 25.36 -28.37 -28.52
N SER A 249 25.47 -27.11 -28.13
CA SER A 249 26.04 -26.06 -28.96
C SER A 249 27.55 -26.24 -29.12
N GLU A 250 28.26 -26.57 -28.04
CA GLU A 250 29.69 -26.92 -28.11
C GLU A 250 29.94 -28.16 -28.98
N GLU A 251 29.12 -29.20 -28.86
CA GLU A 251 29.18 -30.38 -29.73
C GLU A 251 28.98 -29.99 -31.21
N GLY A 252 28.00 -29.12 -31.49
CA GLY A 252 27.72 -28.58 -32.81
C GLY A 252 28.92 -27.82 -33.41
N MET A 253 29.53 -26.93 -32.63
CA MET A 253 30.73 -26.19 -33.05
C MET A 253 31.91 -27.11 -33.35
N ASN A 254 32.15 -28.12 -32.51
CA ASN A 254 33.20 -29.10 -32.75
C ASN A 254 32.99 -29.89 -34.06
N ARG A 255 31.74 -30.25 -34.37
CA ARG A 255 31.39 -30.87 -35.65
C ARG A 255 31.63 -29.93 -36.84
N LEU A 256 31.35 -28.63 -36.70
CA LEU A 256 31.61 -27.63 -37.75
C LEU A 256 33.10 -27.40 -38.00
N ILE A 257 33.93 -27.45 -36.96
CA ILE A 257 35.40 -27.45 -37.11
C ILE A 257 35.84 -28.66 -37.96
N GLY A 258 35.26 -29.84 -37.69
CA GLY A 258 35.48 -31.04 -38.50
C GLY A 258 35.05 -30.85 -39.95
N LEU A 259 33.84 -30.32 -40.18
CA LEU A 259 33.34 -30.01 -41.53
C LEU A 259 34.25 -29.01 -42.27
N GLY A 260 34.73 -27.98 -41.59
CA GLY A 260 35.65 -27.00 -42.16
C GLY A 260 36.94 -27.65 -42.69
N ARG A 261 37.52 -28.61 -41.95
CA ARG A 261 38.69 -29.37 -42.43
C ARG A 261 38.36 -30.19 -43.68
N THR A 262 37.20 -30.86 -43.70
CA THR A 262 36.76 -31.65 -44.86
C THR A 262 36.55 -30.77 -46.10
N LEU A 263 35.98 -29.57 -45.93
CA LEU A 263 35.80 -28.63 -47.04
C LEU A 263 37.13 -28.12 -47.61
N VAL A 264 38.11 -27.81 -46.76
CA VAL A 264 39.47 -27.43 -47.22
C VAL A 264 40.15 -28.58 -47.97
N GLN A 265 40.00 -29.83 -47.50
CA GLN A 265 40.52 -30.99 -48.22
C GLN A 265 39.83 -31.18 -49.58
N ALA A 266 38.51 -30.98 -49.64
CA ALA A 266 37.75 -31.11 -50.86
C ALA A 266 38.09 -30.00 -51.87
N GLU A 267 38.30 -28.76 -51.43
CA GLU A 267 38.83 -27.65 -52.23
C GLU A 267 40.19 -28.00 -52.85
N GLY A 268 41.11 -28.54 -52.05
CA GLY A 268 42.42 -29.00 -52.55
C GLY A 268 42.32 -30.13 -53.58
N LYS A 269 41.37 -31.07 -53.40
CA LYS A 269 41.10 -32.12 -54.38
C LYS A 269 40.53 -31.55 -55.69
N ILE A 270 39.60 -30.61 -55.62
CA ILE A 270 39.06 -29.92 -56.81
C ILE A 270 40.18 -29.24 -57.59
N ALA A 271 41.06 -28.50 -56.91
CA ALA A 271 42.20 -27.85 -57.55
C ALA A 271 43.12 -28.87 -58.26
N SER A 272 43.40 -30.00 -57.62
CA SER A 272 44.20 -31.07 -58.23
C SER A 272 43.52 -31.73 -59.44
N ILE A 273 42.21 -31.96 -59.39
CA ILE A 273 41.47 -32.51 -60.54
C ILE A 273 41.47 -31.49 -61.68
N SER A 274 41.26 -30.20 -61.39
CA SER A 274 41.33 -29.12 -62.38
C SER A 274 42.69 -29.12 -63.11
N GLN A 275 43.79 -29.22 -62.38
CA GLN A 275 45.13 -29.32 -62.97
C GLN A 275 45.32 -30.56 -63.84
N ASN A 276 44.83 -31.73 -63.38
CA ASN A 276 44.90 -32.96 -64.18
C ASN A 276 44.06 -32.86 -65.47
N MET A 277 42.93 -32.16 -65.43
CA MET A 277 42.09 -31.92 -66.60
C MET A 277 42.78 -31.02 -67.63
N GLU A 278 43.47 -29.97 -67.19
CA GLU A 278 44.29 -29.13 -68.08
C GLU A 278 45.38 -29.97 -68.78
N GLN A 279 46.10 -30.80 -68.01
CA GLN A 279 47.11 -31.70 -68.57
C GLN A 279 46.54 -32.72 -69.56
N LEU A 280 45.33 -33.23 -69.31
CA LEU A 280 44.64 -34.16 -70.20
C LEU A 280 44.25 -33.47 -71.51
N ILE A 281 43.72 -32.25 -71.44
CA ILE A 281 43.38 -31.45 -72.63
C ILE A 281 44.64 -31.17 -73.47
N ASP A 282 45.75 -30.80 -72.84
CA ASP A 282 47.01 -30.57 -73.53
C ASP A 282 47.58 -31.84 -74.15
N SER A 283 47.49 -32.97 -73.46
CA SER A 283 47.90 -34.27 -73.98
C SER A 283 47.05 -34.68 -75.19
N SER A 284 45.73 -34.48 -75.13
CA SER A 284 44.81 -34.75 -76.25
C SER A 284 45.17 -33.94 -77.50
N LYS A 285 45.50 -32.65 -77.34
CA LYS A 285 45.95 -31.79 -78.46
C LYS A 285 47.26 -32.28 -79.07
N GLN A 286 48.19 -32.77 -78.25
CA GLN A 286 49.44 -33.34 -78.76
C GLN A 286 49.18 -34.62 -79.57
N ILE A 287 48.29 -35.50 -79.10
CA ILE A 287 47.93 -36.72 -79.84
C ILE A 287 47.21 -36.37 -81.15
N GLU A 288 46.34 -35.36 -81.14
CA GLU A 288 45.66 -34.87 -82.36
C GLU A 288 46.69 -34.41 -83.41
N GLN A 289 47.71 -33.65 -83.00
CA GLN A 289 48.81 -33.23 -83.89
C GLN A 289 49.57 -34.43 -84.46
N ILE A 290 49.86 -35.44 -83.63
CA ILE A 290 50.51 -36.68 -84.08
C ILE A 290 49.61 -37.41 -85.08
N ALA A 291 48.31 -37.55 -84.80
CA ALA A 291 47.35 -38.19 -85.70
C ALA A 291 47.29 -37.46 -87.06
N ALA A 292 47.34 -36.13 -87.08
CA ALA A 292 47.41 -35.36 -88.32
C ALA A 292 48.69 -35.65 -89.12
N ILE A 293 49.84 -35.74 -88.45
CA ILE A 293 51.12 -36.11 -89.08
C ILE A 293 51.06 -37.52 -89.65
N VAL A 294 50.58 -38.51 -88.88
CA VAL A 294 50.49 -39.91 -89.34
C VAL A 294 49.52 -40.03 -90.52
N THR A 295 48.39 -39.29 -90.50
CA THR A 295 47.48 -39.21 -91.64
C THR A 295 48.19 -38.68 -92.88
N SER A 296 48.99 -37.62 -92.73
CA SER A 296 49.78 -37.06 -93.83
C SER A 296 50.81 -38.06 -94.37
N ILE A 297 51.49 -38.81 -93.50
CA ILE A 297 52.42 -39.88 -93.88
C ILE A 297 51.68 -41.00 -94.61
N ALA A 298 50.51 -41.42 -94.13
CA ALA A 298 49.69 -42.43 -94.78
C ALA A 298 49.24 -41.97 -96.18
N ASP A 299 48.80 -40.72 -96.33
CA ASP A 299 48.44 -40.14 -97.63
C ASP A 299 49.65 -40.08 -98.60
N GLN A 300 50.82 -39.68 -98.12
CA GLN A 300 52.06 -39.70 -98.90
C GLN A 300 52.46 -41.12 -99.30
N THR A 301 52.36 -42.09 -98.38
CA THR A 301 52.69 -43.49 -98.62
C THR A 301 51.73 -44.11 -99.63
N ASN A 302 50.44 -43.78 -99.54
CA ASN A 302 49.42 -44.19 -100.50
C ASN A 302 49.71 -43.64 -101.91
N LEU A 303 50.14 -42.38 -102.02
CA LEU A 303 50.57 -41.77 -103.29
C LEU A 303 51.85 -42.43 -103.86
N LEU A 304 52.82 -42.73 -103.00
CA LEU A 304 54.05 -43.45 -103.40
C LEU A 304 53.73 -44.86 -103.90
N ALA A 305 52.85 -45.58 -103.19
CA ALA A 305 52.38 -46.91 -103.57
C ALA A 305 51.61 -46.89 -104.89
N LEU A 306 50.77 -45.87 -105.12
CA LEU A 306 50.08 -45.65 -106.39
C LEU A 306 51.08 -45.43 -107.54
N ASN A 307 52.08 -44.57 -107.33
CA ASN A 307 53.14 -44.34 -108.32
C ASN A 307 53.94 -45.63 -108.60
N ALA A 308 54.24 -46.42 -107.58
CA ALA A 308 54.90 -47.72 -107.73
C ALA A 308 54.04 -48.75 -108.47
N ALA A 309 52.73 -48.78 -108.24
CA ALA A 309 51.79 -49.64 -108.95
C ALA A 309 51.70 -49.27 -110.45
N ILE A 310 51.72 -47.97 -110.77
CA ILE A 310 51.77 -47.46 -112.16
C ILE A 310 53.05 -47.92 -112.85
N GLU A 311 54.21 -47.77 -112.20
CA GLU A 311 55.50 -48.16 -112.79
C GLU A 311 55.64 -49.70 -112.91
N ALA A 312 55.09 -50.45 -111.95
CA ALA A 312 55.01 -51.91 -112.02
C ALA A 312 54.13 -52.39 -113.19
N ALA A 313 53.01 -51.70 -113.47
CA ALA A 313 52.18 -51.97 -114.65
C ALA A 313 52.92 -51.62 -115.95
N ARG A 314 53.75 -50.58 -115.94
CA ARG A 314 54.56 -50.13 -117.09
C ARG A 314 55.69 -51.11 -117.43
N ALA A 315 56.25 -51.82 -116.44
CA ALA A 315 57.30 -52.83 -116.62
C ALA A 315 56.79 -54.19 -117.16
N GLY A 316 55.48 -54.36 -117.38
CA GLY A 316 54.90 -55.56 -118.00
C GLY A 316 55.14 -56.84 -117.18
N GLU A 317 55.58 -57.92 -117.84
CA GLU A 317 55.82 -59.23 -117.20
C GLU A 317 56.88 -59.19 -116.08
N HIS A 318 57.87 -58.28 -116.17
CA HIS A 318 58.93 -58.13 -115.17
C HIS A 318 58.47 -57.38 -113.90
N GLY A 319 57.33 -56.67 -113.95
CA GLY A 319 56.80 -55.86 -112.85
C GLY A 319 55.78 -56.56 -111.95
N LYS A 320 55.35 -57.79 -112.28
CA LYS A 320 54.26 -58.49 -111.56
C LYS A 320 54.49 -58.65 -110.05
N GLY A 321 55.72 -58.97 -109.62
CA GLY A 321 56.05 -59.07 -108.20
C GLY A 321 56.04 -57.70 -107.48
N PHE A 322 56.47 -56.65 -108.17
CA PHE A 322 56.44 -55.27 -107.65
C PHE A 322 55.02 -54.71 -107.56
N ALA A 323 54.13 -55.06 -108.49
CA ALA A 323 52.73 -54.64 -108.47
C ALA A 323 52.00 -55.15 -107.22
N VAL A 324 52.25 -56.40 -106.81
CA VAL A 324 51.68 -57.00 -105.59
C VAL A 324 52.17 -56.26 -104.35
N VAL A 325 53.46 -55.95 -104.26
CA VAL A 325 54.02 -55.17 -103.13
C VAL A 325 53.44 -53.75 -103.11
N ALA A 326 53.31 -53.08 -104.25
CA ALA A 326 52.73 -51.75 -104.34
C ALA A 326 51.26 -51.73 -103.90
N ASP A 327 50.44 -52.71 -104.31
CA ASP A 327 49.06 -52.83 -103.84
C ASP A 327 48.97 -53.14 -102.34
N GLU A 328 49.90 -53.94 -101.79
CA GLU A 328 49.94 -54.24 -100.36
C GLU A 328 50.32 -52.99 -99.53
N VAL A 329 51.31 -52.20 -99.99
CA VAL A 329 51.68 -50.92 -99.36
C VAL A 329 50.53 -49.91 -99.45
N ARG A 330 49.80 -49.88 -100.58
CA ARG A 330 48.62 -49.02 -100.76
C ARG A 330 47.52 -49.37 -99.75
N LYS A 331 47.18 -50.66 -99.63
CA LYS A 331 46.22 -51.14 -98.61
C LYS A 331 46.68 -50.86 -97.20
N LEU A 332 47.98 -51.01 -96.90
CA LEU A 332 48.54 -50.70 -95.59
C LEU A 332 48.40 -49.21 -95.25
N ALA A 333 48.65 -48.33 -96.23
CA ALA A 333 48.47 -46.88 -96.07
C ALA A 333 47.00 -46.49 -95.85
N GLU A 334 46.07 -47.09 -96.60
CA GLU A 334 44.62 -46.88 -96.43
C GLU A 334 44.13 -47.40 -95.06
N ASN A 335 44.57 -48.59 -94.65
CA ASN A 335 44.29 -49.13 -93.31
C ASN A 335 44.86 -48.25 -92.19
N THR A 336 46.07 -47.71 -92.39
CA THR A 336 46.68 -46.76 -91.43
C THR A 336 45.85 -45.50 -91.31
N LYS A 337 45.39 -44.93 -92.43
CA LYS A 337 44.52 -43.75 -92.45
C LYS A 337 43.20 -43.99 -91.72
N ASN A 338 42.56 -45.14 -91.96
CA ASN A 338 41.32 -45.51 -91.30
C ASN A 338 41.52 -45.66 -89.79
N ALA A 339 42.58 -46.36 -89.35
CA ALA A 339 42.91 -46.51 -87.94
C ALA A 339 43.20 -45.16 -87.26
N VAL A 340 43.90 -44.25 -87.93
CA VAL A 340 44.17 -42.90 -87.40
C VAL A 340 42.89 -42.06 -87.33
N SER A 341 41.97 -42.21 -88.29
CA SER A 341 40.67 -41.55 -88.25
C SER A 341 39.82 -42.01 -87.06
N GLU A 342 39.85 -43.30 -86.72
CA GLU A 342 39.20 -43.83 -85.51
C GLU A 342 39.83 -43.24 -84.24
N VAL A 343 41.17 -43.15 -84.18
CA VAL A 343 41.89 -42.52 -83.06
C VAL A 343 41.51 -41.04 -82.92
N SER A 344 41.44 -40.28 -84.02
CA SER A 344 40.99 -38.88 -83.98
C SER A 344 39.56 -38.73 -83.46
N GLY A 345 38.65 -39.66 -83.81
CA GLY A 345 37.30 -39.70 -83.27
C GLY A 345 37.29 -39.89 -81.74
N LEU A 346 38.09 -40.83 -81.23
CA LEU A 346 38.24 -41.06 -79.78
C LEU A 346 38.83 -39.84 -79.05
N ILE A 347 39.76 -39.11 -79.68
CA ILE A 347 40.32 -37.86 -79.12
C ILE A 347 39.25 -36.78 -79.03
N GLY A 348 38.41 -36.60 -80.07
CA GLY A 348 37.30 -35.65 -80.04
C GLY A 348 36.25 -35.97 -78.97
N GLU A 349 35.95 -37.26 -78.75
CA GLU A 349 35.11 -37.69 -77.63
C GLU A 349 35.77 -37.39 -76.27
N MET A 350 37.09 -37.59 -76.15
CA MET A 350 37.85 -37.29 -74.94
C MET A 350 37.88 -35.79 -74.63
N GLU A 351 38.03 -34.93 -75.64
CA GLU A 351 37.97 -33.48 -75.49
C GLU A 351 36.59 -33.03 -74.99
N THR A 352 35.52 -33.53 -75.63
CA THR A 352 34.13 -33.23 -75.23
C THR A 352 33.88 -33.64 -73.78
N ARG A 353 34.27 -34.87 -73.40
CA ARG A 353 34.14 -35.35 -72.01
C ARG A 353 34.98 -34.53 -71.03
N SER A 354 36.15 -34.06 -71.46
CA SER A 354 37.03 -33.23 -70.63
C SER A 354 36.43 -31.85 -70.37
N GLY A 355 35.80 -31.24 -71.39
CA GLY A 355 35.07 -29.98 -71.22
C GLY A 355 33.90 -30.10 -70.23
N ILE A 356 33.10 -31.16 -70.34
CA ILE A 356 32.00 -31.44 -69.39
C ILE A 356 32.53 -31.63 -67.96
N MET A 357 33.65 -32.34 -67.81
CA MET A 357 34.29 -32.54 -66.52
C MET A 357 34.82 -31.22 -65.93
N ALA A 358 35.44 -30.36 -66.74
CA ALA A 358 35.92 -29.06 -66.31
C ALA A 358 34.78 -28.18 -65.77
N GLN A 359 33.65 -28.14 -66.47
CA GLN A 359 32.45 -27.44 -65.98
C GLN A 359 31.95 -28.03 -64.65
N SER A 360 31.90 -29.36 -64.54
CA SER A 360 31.46 -30.04 -63.30
C SER A 360 32.38 -29.72 -62.11
N ILE A 361 33.69 -29.56 -62.34
CA ILE A 361 34.68 -29.18 -61.33
C ILE A 361 34.48 -27.73 -60.88
N GLU A 362 34.20 -26.81 -61.81
CA GLU A 362 33.89 -25.42 -61.50
C GLU A 362 32.63 -25.30 -60.63
N GLU A 363 31.55 -25.99 -61.03
CA GLU A 363 30.30 -26.04 -60.25
C GLU A 363 30.54 -26.64 -58.85
N ALA A 364 31.33 -27.71 -58.75
CA ALA A 364 31.71 -28.30 -57.47
C ALA A 364 32.52 -27.32 -56.61
N GLY A 365 33.42 -26.53 -57.21
CA GLY A 365 34.20 -25.50 -56.52
C GLY A 365 33.31 -24.40 -55.91
N VAL A 366 32.34 -23.90 -56.69
CA VAL A 366 31.34 -22.93 -56.22
C VAL A 366 30.55 -23.50 -55.04
N ASN A 367 30.11 -24.76 -55.14
CA ASN A 367 29.35 -25.42 -54.08
C ASN A 367 30.16 -25.61 -52.78
N ILE A 368 31.45 -25.94 -52.87
CA ILE A 368 32.34 -26.05 -51.70
C ILE A 368 32.52 -24.69 -51.03
N ASN A 369 32.77 -23.64 -51.81
CA ASN A 369 32.94 -22.30 -51.27
C ASN A 369 31.66 -21.83 -50.56
N SER A 370 30.50 -22.02 -51.20
CA SER A 370 29.19 -21.74 -50.59
C SER A 370 29.00 -22.51 -49.28
N SER A 371 29.32 -23.81 -49.25
CA SER A 371 29.25 -24.65 -48.05
C SER A 371 30.20 -24.16 -46.95
N SER A 372 31.37 -23.64 -47.30
CA SER A 372 32.35 -23.06 -46.36
C SER A 372 31.81 -21.79 -45.71
N VAL A 373 31.21 -20.89 -46.49
CA VAL A 373 30.55 -19.68 -45.98
C VAL A 373 29.39 -20.04 -45.06
N GLN A 374 28.53 -20.98 -45.47
CA GLN A 374 27.41 -21.43 -44.64
C GLN A 374 27.88 -22.06 -43.33
N SER A 375 28.90 -22.91 -43.37
CA SER A 375 29.47 -23.54 -42.16
C SER A 375 29.95 -22.50 -41.14
N LYS A 376 30.60 -21.42 -41.59
CA LYS A 376 31.00 -20.30 -40.73
C LYS A 376 29.81 -19.59 -40.09
N ALA A 377 28.77 -19.30 -40.88
CA ALA A 377 27.55 -18.68 -40.36
C ALA A 377 26.86 -19.55 -39.29
N VAL A 378 26.77 -20.86 -39.50
CA VAL A 378 26.21 -21.79 -38.49
C VAL A 378 27.06 -21.78 -37.21
N ASN A 379 28.39 -21.67 -37.32
CA ASN A 379 29.26 -21.59 -36.16
C ASN A 379 29.04 -20.30 -35.34
N GLU A 380 28.77 -19.18 -36.01
CA GLU A 380 28.38 -17.92 -35.35
C GLU A 380 27.04 -18.06 -34.61
N TYR A 381 26.06 -18.75 -35.21
CA TYR A 381 24.78 -19.02 -34.53
C TYR A 381 24.96 -19.84 -33.25
N PHE A 382 25.77 -20.90 -33.27
CA PHE A 382 26.06 -21.65 -32.04
C PHE A 382 26.75 -20.80 -30.97
N SER A 383 27.65 -19.89 -31.38
CA SER A 383 28.30 -18.96 -30.44
C SER A 383 27.29 -18.01 -29.78
N LEU A 384 26.29 -17.53 -30.53
CA LEU A 384 25.20 -16.72 -29.99
C LEU A 384 24.29 -17.52 -29.03
N ILE A 385 24.05 -18.80 -29.33
CA ILE A 385 23.29 -19.68 -28.44
C ILE A 385 24.03 -19.87 -27.11
N LEU A 386 25.35 -20.12 -27.14
CA LEU A 386 26.16 -20.25 -25.93
C LEU A 386 26.08 -19.01 -25.04
N GLU A 387 26.25 -17.82 -25.62
CA GLU A 387 26.14 -16.56 -24.89
C GLU A 387 24.73 -16.38 -24.30
N SER A 388 23.69 -16.71 -25.08
CA SER A 388 22.31 -16.63 -24.61
C SER A 388 22.05 -17.58 -23.44
N MET A 389 22.55 -18.82 -23.50
CA MET A 389 22.38 -19.81 -22.42
C MET A 389 23.15 -19.41 -21.16
N ARG A 390 24.33 -18.80 -21.32
CA ARG A 390 25.07 -18.23 -20.20
C ARG A 390 24.28 -17.12 -19.49
N GLN A 391 23.66 -16.22 -20.24
CA GLN A 391 22.81 -15.17 -19.68
C GLN A 391 21.56 -15.73 -18.99
N VAL A 392 20.94 -16.77 -19.54
CA VAL A 392 19.81 -17.47 -18.90
C VAL A 392 20.24 -18.06 -17.55
N LYS A 393 21.40 -18.72 -17.49
CA LYS A 393 21.95 -19.29 -16.25
C LYS A 393 22.21 -18.22 -15.18
N GLU A 394 22.81 -17.09 -15.55
CA GLU A 394 23.01 -15.96 -14.63
C GLU A 394 21.69 -15.37 -14.11
N LYS A 395 20.70 -15.17 -14.99
CA LYS A 395 19.37 -14.68 -14.58
C LYS A 395 18.65 -15.66 -13.67
N ASN A 396 18.72 -16.97 -13.96
CA ASN A 396 18.09 -17.98 -13.13
C ASN A 396 18.71 -18.03 -11.73
N LEU A 397 20.04 -17.86 -11.60
CA LEU A 397 20.69 -17.73 -10.29
C LEU A 397 20.21 -16.51 -9.51
N ALA A 398 20.02 -15.36 -10.18
CA ALA A 398 19.48 -14.16 -9.54
C ALA A 398 18.03 -14.39 -9.06
N ILE A 399 17.20 -15.02 -9.88
CA ILE A 399 15.80 -15.37 -9.52
C ILE A 399 15.79 -16.28 -8.29
N VAL A 400 16.62 -17.32 -8.24
CA VAL A 400 16.69 -18.21 -7.06
C VAL A 400 16.99 -17.42 -5.78
N LYS A 401 17.92 -16.47 -5.85
CA LYS A 401 18.24 -15.60 -4.70
C LYS A 401 17.06 -14.70 -4.31
N GLU A 402 16.38 -14.09 -5.28
CA GLU A 402 15.19 -13.29 -5.00
C GLU A 402 14.06 -14.13 -4.37
N MET A 403 13.91 -15.39 -4.74
CA MET A 403 12.94 -16.31 -4.13
C MET A 403 13.29 -16.65 -2.67
N GLU A 404 14.58 -16.75 -2.32
CA GLU A 404 15.03 -16.92 -0.93
C GLU A 404 14.68 -15.67 -0.09
N ASP A 405 14.99 -14.48 -0.61
CA ASP A 405 14.67 -13.21 0.06
C ASP A 405 13.15 -13.03 0.24
N LEU A 406 12.36 -13.40 -0.77
CA LEU A 406 10.90 -13.33 -0.74
C LEU A 406 10.29 -14.28 0.32
N ASN A 407 10.90 -15.44 0.53
CA ASN A 407 10.46 -16.38 1.56
C ASN A 407 10.66 -15.81 2.98
N LEU A 408 11.75 -15.07 3.22
CA LEU A 408 11.95 -14.35 4.48
C LEU A 408 10.86 -13.29 4.70
N VAL A 409 10.51 -12.54 3.65
CA VAL A 409 9.42 -11.56 3.71
C VAL A 409 8.08 -12.23 4.07
N PHE A 410 7.79 -13.42 3.54
CA PHE A 410 6.58 -14.16 3.91
C PHE A 410 6.54 -14.57 5.38
N ILE A 411 7.68 -14.95 5.96
CA ILE A 411 7.78 -15.26 7.39
C ILE A 411 7.46 -14.00 8.22
N ASP A 412 8.06 -12.85 7.87
CA ASP A 412 7.85 -11.59 8.57
C ASP A 412 6.38 -11.13 8.51
N ILE A 413 5.75 -11.21 7.32
CA ILE A 413 4.33 -10.86 7.18
C ILE A 413 3.46 -11.86 7.95
N GLY A 414 3.82 -13.15 7.96
CA GLY A 414 3.12 -14.18 8.72
C GLY A 414 3.12 -13.90 10.22
N GLU A 415 4.28 -13.53 10.78
CA GLU A 415 4.41 -13.13 12.18
C GLU A 415 3.60 -11.86 12.48
N ALA A 416 3.72 -10.83 11.64
CA ALA A 416 2.96 -9.59 11.80
C ALA A 416 1.44 -9.83 11.75
N SER A 417 0.97 -10.69 10.84
CA SER A 417 -0.44 -11.08 10.76
C SER A 417 -0.88 -11.78 12.04
N GLY A 418 -0.08 -12.71 12.57
CA GLY A 418 -0.33 -13.38 13.83
C GLY A 418 -0.45 -12.41 15.01
N GLN A 419 0.42 -11.39 15.08
CA GLN A 419 0.34 -10.34 16.09
C GLN A 419 -0.92 -9.48 15.97
N VAL A 420 -1.36 -9.17 14.74
CA VAL A 420 -2.62 -8.44 14.48
C VAL A 420 -3.83 -9.25 14.95
N ALA A 421 -3.87 -10.56 14.66
CA ALA A 421 -4.94 -11.44 15.13
C ALA A 421 -5.00 -11.48 16.67
N ALA A 422 -3.85 -11.68 17.33
CA ALA A 422 -3.78 -11.69 18.79
C ALA A 422 -4.20 -10.34 19.40
N SER A 423 -3.83 -9.22 18.77
CA SER A 423 -4.23 -7.88 19.21
C SER A 423 -5.73 -7.65 19.06
N SER A 424 -6.31 -8.14 17.97
CA SER A 424 -7.75 -8.14 17.74
C SER A 424 -8.50 -8.92 18.83
N ASP A 425 -8.05 -10.13 19.16
CA ASP A 425 -8.65 -10.94 20.22
C ASP A 425 -8.57 -10.25 21.58
N MET A 426 -7.45 -9.58 21.87
CA MET A 426 -7.30 -8.77 23.08
C MET A 426 -8.26 -7.57 23.10
N LEU A 427 -8.41 -6.85 21.99
CA LEU A 427 -9.35 -5.73 21.85
C LEU A 427 -10.80 -6.19 22.10
N SER A 428 -11.19 -7.33 21.52
CA SER A 428 -12.50 -7.95 21.74
C SER A 428 -12.67 -8.43 23.20
N GLY A 429 -11.61 -8.95 23.82
CA GLY A 429 -11.63 -9.30 25.25
C GLY A 429 -11.77 -8.08 26.17
N LEU A 430 -11.14 -6.96 25.84
CA LEU A 430 -11.25 -5.71 26.59
C LEU A 430 -12.67 -5.14 26.55
N THR A 431 -13.37 -5.24 25.42
CA THR A 431 -14.77 -4.79 25.34
C THR A 431 -15.70 -5.64 26.19
N LEU A 432 -15.41 -6.92 26.42
CA LEU A 432 -16.18 -7.78 27.33
C LEU A 432 -16.01 -7.43 28.81
N THR A 433 -14.93 -6.74 29.18
CA THR A 433 -14.59 -6.38 30.57
C THR A 433 -14.89 -4.92 30.93
N LEU A 434 -15.12 -4.07 29.91
CA LEU A 434 -15.64 -2.71 30.00
C LEU A 434 -17.17 -2.69 30.01
#